data_AF-A0A5J4T5N9-F1
#
_entry.id   AF-A0A5J4T5N9-F1
#
_cell.length_a   1.000
_cell.length_b   1.000
_cell.length_c   1.000
_cell.angle_alpha   90.00
_cell.angle_beta   90.00
_cell.angle_gamma   90.00
#
_symmetry.space_group_name_H-M   'P 1'
#
loop_
_entity.id
_entity.type
_entity.pdbx_description
1 polymer ?
#
loop_
_entity_poly.entity_id
_entity_poly.type
_entity_poly.pdbx_seq_one_letter_code
_entity_poly.pdbx_strand_id
1 'polypeptide(L)'
;MDQFKAQRGFITYDFETLSDQVMKNIIDQTTLLSQLHKLSIASTEVFPNQDKSFELVKRCYTLFDELSENYQEQLDRYELPSKSSFVHLWLAQTFESAEERYQCMKYEDENIPFDKCIKVLGWNSSRFDISLLWDALDCELWTMGVPIGSLNNTKSITVTHKKSHMKLQFIDAEKLFGPMTLKACVIDYGDKSEHKDVFPYELINSKNWNEVLMKTEPFEYEDFKSQLKGGYSITKDEYDQYLIDFKRFTNRLEYLKYYNINDTEIMVKPLMNLIDTFEQFNIDVLHYISIASC
;
A
#
# COMPACT_ATOMS: atom_id res chain seq x y z
N MET A 1 25.26 -18.95 -21.23
CA MET A 1 23.81 -18.76 -21.38
C MET A 1 23.40 -18.03 -20.14
N ASP A 2 23.21 -16.73 -20.26
CA ASP A 2 22.86 -15.90 -19.11
C ASP A 2 21.47 -16.34 -18.65
N GLN A 3 21.40 -16.88 -17.43
CA GLN A 3 20.15 -17.31 -16.84
C GLN A 3 19.29 -16.06 -16.67
N PHE A 4 18.20 -16.00 -17.42
CA PHE A 4 17.12 -15.06 -17.17
C PHE A 4 16.78 -15.07 -15.67
N LYS A 5 16.71 -13.89 -15.06
CA LYS A 5 16.42 -13.70 -13.63
C LYS A 5 15.27 -12.71 -13.55
N ALA A 6 14.10 -13.20 -13.18
CA ALA A 6 12.95 -12.33 -12.97
C ALA A 6 13.18 -11.40 -11.78
N GLN A 7 12.63 -10.19 -11.84
CA GLN A 7 12.53 -9.29 -10.70
C GLN A 7 11.61 -9.91 -9.63
N ARG A 8 12.15 -10.12 -8.42
CA ARG A 8 11.41 -10.69 -7.27
C ARG A 8 11.23 -9.69 -6.12
N GLY A 9 11.99 -8.59 -6.13
CA GLY A 9 11.87 -7.53 -5.13
C GLY A 9 10.81 -6.52 -5.54
N PHE A 10 9.76 -6.45 -4.73
CA PHE A 10 8.65 -5.52 -4.87
C PHE A 10 8.16 -5.06 -3.50
N ILE A 11 7.29 -4.07 -3.50
CA ILE A 11 6.68 -3.50 -2.30
C ILE A 11 5.18 -3.53 -2.50
N THR A 12 4.43 -3.98 -1.50
CA THR A 12 2.98 -3.81 -1.47
C THR A 12 2.63 -2.69 -0.52
N TYR A 13 1.57 -1.93 -0.80
CA TYR A 13 1.13 -0.83 0.06
C TYR A 13 -0.38 -0.68 0.06
N ASP A 14 -0.89 -0.09 1.12
CA ASP A 14 -2.31 0.17 1.30
C ASP A 14 -2.53 1.35 2.24
N PHE A 15 -3.60 2.11 2.03
CA PHE A 15 -3.98 3.27 2.84
C PHE A 15 -5.30 3.03 3.55
N GLU A 16 -5.37 3.42 4.81
CA GLU A 16 -6.66 3.70 5.44
C GLU A 16 -6.94 5.21 5.46
N THR A 17 -8.22 5.55 5.37
CA THR A 17 -8.66 6.95 5.29
C THR A 17 -9.77 7.26 6.29
N LEU A 18 -9.83 8.53 6.69
CA LEU A 18 -10.94 9.14 7.40
C LEU A 18 -11.90 9.75 6.38
N SER A 19 -13.20 9.60 6.62
CA SER A 19 -14.23 10.19 5.77
C SER A 19 -15.01 11.26 6.52
N ASP A 20 -14.86 12.50 6.08
CA ASP A 20 -15.71 13.60 6.52
C ASP A 20 -16.89 13.72 5.56
N GLN A 21 -18.11 13.48 6.03
CA GLN A 21 -19.31 13.76 5.23
C GLN A 21 -19.44 15.28 5.05
N VAL A 22 -19.28 15.73 3.81
CA VAL A 22 -19.34 17.13 3.42
C VAL A 22 -20.38 17.21 2.31
N MET A 23 -21.68 17.18 2.65
CA MET A 23 -22.76 17.43 1.68
C MET A 23 -22.68 18.88 1.19
N LYS A 24 -21.81 19.14 0.21
CA LYS A 24 -21.54 20.47 -0.34
C LYS A 24 -21.74 20.43 -1.84
N ASN A 25 -22.68 21.24 -2.33
CA ASN A 25 -22.79 21.49 -3.76
C ASN A 25 -21.55 22.28 -4.21
N ILE A 26 -20.72 21.66 -5.05
CA ILE A 26 -19.59 22.32 -5.69
C ILE A 26 -20.13 23.17 -6.85
N ILE A 27 -21.10 22.64 -7.61
CA ILE A 27 -21.83 23.27 -8.71
C ILE A 27 -23.26 22.69 -8.73
N ASP A 28 -24.22 23.29 -9.45
CA ASP A 28 -25.62 22.85 -9.56
C ASP A 28 -25.83 21.36 -9.91
N GLN A 29 -24.81 20.69 -10.47
CA GLN A 29 -24.86 19.28 -10.89
C GLN A 29 -23.86 18.38 -10.15
N THR A 30 -23.08 18.89 -9.20
CA THR A 30 -22.05 18.12 -8.50
C THR A 30 -22.09 18.38 -7.00
N THR A 31 -22.47 17.35 -6.25
CA THR A 31 -22.43 17.35 -4.79
C THR A 31 -21.19 16.59 -4.35
N LEU A 32 -20.28 17.26 -3.64
CA LEU A 32 -19.29 16.57 -2.83
C LEU A 32 -20.06 15.81 -1.75
N LEU A 33 -19.76 14.53 -1.57
CA LEU A 33 -20.42 13.71 -0.55
C LEU A 33 -19.51 13.52 0.66
N SER A 34 -18.23 13.30 0.43
CA SER A 34 -17.23 13.21 1.48
C SER A 34 -15.87 13.75 1.04
N GLN A 35 -15.12 14.24 2.02
CA GLN A 35 -13.71 14.55 1.89
C GLN A 35 -12.90 13.48 2.64
N LEU A 36 -11.89 12.95 1.97
CA LEU A 36 -11.05 11.89 2.51
C LEU A 36 -9.73 12.45 3.01
N HIS A 37 -9.32 11.96 4.17
CA HIS A 37 -8.04 12.29 4.78
C HIS A 37 -7.26 11.02 5.06
N LYS A 38 -5.95 11.06 4.89
CA LYS A 38 -5.09 9.90 5.17
C LYS A 38 -5.10 9.59 6.67
N LEU A 39 -5.42 8.36 7.04
CA LEU A 39 -5.35 7.87 8.42
C LEU A 39 -4.05 7.13 8.67
N SER A 40 -3.71 6.23 7.75
CA SER A 40 -2.50 5.42 7.81
C SER A 40 -2.05 4.99 6.43
N ILE A 41 -0.78 4.61 6.34
CA ILE A 41 -0.21 3.84 5.24
C ILE A 41 0.53 2.65 5.83
N ALA A 42 0.28 1.47 5.25
CA ALA A 42 1.09 0.30 5.50
C ALA A 42 1.81 -0.12 4.24
N SER A 43 2.92 -0.83 4.42
CA SER A 43 3.61 -1.50 3.33
C SER A 43 4.31 -2.76 3.80
N THR A 44 4.31 -3.78 2.93
CA THR A 44 5.14 -4.97 3.08
C THR A 44 6.15 -5.00 1.96
N GLU A 45 7.42 -5.00 2.31
CA GLU A 45 8.51 -4.94 1.37
C GLU A 45 9.23 -6.29 1.28
N VAL A 46 9.35 -6.81 0.05
CA VAL A 46 9.88 -8.15 -0.21
C VAL A 46 11.35 -8.07 -0.61
N PHE A 47 12.21 -8.72 0.17
CA PHE A 47 13.64 -8.85 -0.10
C PHE A 47 13.95 -10.28 -0.57
N PRO A 48 14.16 -10.49 -1.88
CA PRO A 48 14.47 -11.82 -2.38
C PRO A 48 15.93 -12.21 -2.10
N ASN A 49 16.12 -13.44 -1.66
CA ASN A 49 17.42 -14.09 -1.52
C ASN A 49 17.80 -14.84 -2.81
N GLN A 50 19.07 -15.24 -2.92
CA GLN A 50 19.59 -15.95 -4.09
C GLN A 50 18.92 -17.32 -4.31
N ASP A 51 18.47 -17.98 -3.24
CA ASP A 51 17.81 -19.28 -3.26
C ASP A 51 16.28 -19.20 -3.50
N LYS A 52 15.78 -18.03 -3.91
CA LYS A 52 14.35 -17.69 -4.08
C LYS A 52 13.53 -17.61 -2.79
N SER A 53 14.13 -17.81 -1.61
CA SER A 53 13.49 -17.40 -0.35
C SER A 53 13.40 -15.88 -0.29
N PHE A 54 12.66 -15.34 0.66
CA PHE A 54 12.53 -13.90 0.83
C PHE A 54 12.32 -13.52 2.28
N GLU A 55 12.74 -12.31 2.61
CA GLU A 55 12.47 -11.65 3.89
C GLU A 55 11.44 -10.55 3.69
N LEU A 56 10.62 -10.33 4.71
CA LEU A 56 9.58 -9.30 4.71
C LEU A 56 9.94 -8.22 5.72
N VAL A 57 9.93 -6.97 5.27
CA VAL A 57 9.97 -5.80 6.14
C VAL A 57 8.62 -5.10 6.07
N LYS A 58 7.98 -4.95 7.22
CA LYS A 58 6.64 -4.37 7.33
C LYS A 58 6.75 -3.01 7.97
N ARG A 59 6.07 -2.01 7.40
CA ARG A 59 6.01 -0.65 7.93
C ARG A 59 4.57 -0.22 8.01
N CYS A 60 4.22 0.52 9.04
CA CYS A 60 2.92 1.15 9.18
C CYS A 60 3.10 2.50 9.88
N TYR A 61 2.62 3.54 9.20
CA TYR A 61 2.56 4.89 9.73
C TYR A 61 1.12 5.35 9.79
N THR A 62 0.81 6.14 10.81
CA THR A 62 -0.51 6.65 11.13
C THR A 62 -0.42 8.13 11.48
N LEU A 63 -1.55 8.82 11.55
CA LEU A 63 -1.62 10.20 12.07
C LEU A 63 -1.01 10.36 13.46
N PHE A 64 -0.99 9.31 14.30
CA PHE A 64 -0.35 9.36 15.61
C PHE A 64 1.18 9.50 15.52
N ASP A 65 1.80 8.98 14.47
CA ASP A 65 3.25 9.03 14.30
C ASP A 65 3.73 10.46 14.02
N GLU A 66 2.92 11.28 13.34
CA GLU A 66 3.19 12.72 13.14
C GLU A 66 3.14 13.53 14.47
N LEU A 67 2.46 12.99 15.49
CA LEU A 67 2.36 13.60 16.81
C LEU A 67 3.50 13.17 17.77
N SER A 68 4.35 12.25 17.34
CA SER A 68 5.42 11.71 18.18
C SER A 68 6.56 12.72 18.38
N GLU A 69 7.18 12.70 19.56
CA GLU A 69 8.27 13.64 19.90
C GLU A 69 9.50 13.48 18.99
N ASN A 70 9.73 12.28 18.46
CA ASN A 70 10.85 11.98 17.58
C ASN A 70 10.52 12.18 16.08
N TYR A 71 9.32 12.65 15.73
CA TYR A 71 8.91 12.78 14.34
C TYR A 71 9.82 13.74 13.55
N GLN A 72 10.17 14.89 14.15
CA GLN A 72 11.07 15.85 13.52
C GLN A 72 12.47 15.26 13.29
N GLU A 73 13.01 14.48 14.23
CA GLU A 73 14.29 13.80 14.06
C GLU A 73 14.26 12.81 12.88
N GLN A 74 13.13 12.11 12.71
CA GLN A 74 12.93 11.22 11.57
C GLN A 74 12.90 12.00 10.25
N LEU A 75 12.20 13.14 10.19
CA LEU A 75 12.20 13.98 8.98
C LEU A 75 13.60 14.51 8.66
N ASP A 76 14.33 15.01 9.67
CA ASP A 76 15.68 15.55 9.50
C ASP A 76 16.66 14.49 8.98
N ARG A 77 16.53 13.23 9.43
CA ARG A 77 17.35 12.10 8.97
C ARG A 77 17.24 11.87 7.46
N TYR A 78 16.06 12.09 6.89
CA TYR A 78 15.80 11.91 5.46
C TYR A 78 15.78 13.22 4.68
N GLU A 79 16.28 14.31 5.28
CA GLU A 79 16.33 15.64 4.66
C GLU A 79 14.95 16.16 4.20
N LEU A 80 13.88 15.74 4.90
CA LEU A 80 12.51 16.12 4.59
C LEU A 80 12.14 17.48 5.22
N PRO A 81 11.32 18.32 4.55
CA PRO A 81 10.78 19.53 5.14
C PRO A 81 10.02 19.27 6.45
N SER A 82 10.08 20.20 7.41
CA SER A 82 9.41 20.04 8.73
C SER A 82 7.88 19.92 8.68
N LYS A 83 7.25 20.19 7.52
CA LYS A 83 5.80 20.05 7.30
C LYS A 83 5.44 18.78 6.55
N SER A 84 6.42 17.92 6.28
CA SER A 84 6.20 16.64 5.62
C SER A 84 5.31 15.73 6.44
N SER A 85 4.34 15.11 5.77
CA SER A 85 3.45 14.11 6.36
C SER A 85 4.12 12.75 6.49
N PHE A 86 3.50 11.82 7.22
CA PHE A 86 4.01 10.46 7.39
C PHE A 86 4.19 9.72 6.05
N VAL A 87 3.45 10.13 5.01
CA VAL A 87 3.61 9.59 3.64
C VAL A 87 4.94 10.00 3.02
N HIS A 88 5.42 11.23 3.27
CA HIS A 88 6.74 11.65 2.81
C HIS A 88 7.83 10.84 3.49
N LEU A 89 7.71 10.64 4.81
CA LEU A 89 8.64 9.83 5.58
C LEU A 89 8.66 8.38 5.09
N TRP A 90 7.48 7.79 4.89
CA TRP A 90 7.34 6.47 4.30
C TRP A 90 8.04 6.41 2.93
N LEU A 91 7.76 7.35 2.03
CA LEU A 91 8.31 7.36 0.68
C LEU A 91 9.85 7.47 0.67
N ALA A 92 10.42 8.30 1.56
CA ALA A 92 11.87 8.40 1.73
C ALA A 92 12.50 7.07 2.16
N GLN A 93 11.90 6.39 3.14
CA GLN A 93 12.34 5.06 3.59
C GLN A 93 12.14 3.97 2.52
N THR A 94 11.09 4.09 1.72
CA THR A 94 10.84 3.19 0.58
C THR A 94 11.94 3.34 -0.47
N PHE A 95 12.40 4.57 -0.75
CA PHE A 95 13.54 4.79 -1.66
C PHE A 95 14.84 4.20 -1.12
N GLU A 96 15.16 4.43 0.17
CA GLU A 96 16.34 3.84 0.81
C GLU A 96 16.33 2.30 0.70
N SER A 97 15.22 1.66 1.12
CA SER A 97 15.10 0.21 1.00
C SER A 97 15.15 -0.27 -0.46
N ALA A 98 14.63 0.51 -1.42
CA ALA A 98 14.69 0.15 -2.84
C ALA A 98 16.12 0.15 -3.39
N GLU A 99 16.98 1.04 -2.89
CA GLU A 99 18.41 1.04 -3.21
C GLU A 99 19.12 -0.20 -2.70
N GLU A 100 18.85 -0.59 -1.44
CA GLU A 100 19.39 -1.83 -0.87
C GLU A 100 18.98 -3.06 -1.71
N ARG A 101 17.68 -3.15 -2.08
CA ARG A 101 17.16 -4.23 -2.93
C ARG A 101 17.84 -4.29 -4.28
N TYR A 102 18.03 -3.14 -4.92
CA TYR A 102 18.66 -3.08 -6.23
C TYR A 102 20.08 -3.67 -6.18
N GLN A 103 20.85 -3.39 -5.12
CA GLN A 103 22.20 -3.96 -4.97
C GLN A 103 22.18 -5.49 -4.83
N CYS A 104 21.17 -6.06 -4.16
CA CYS A 104 21.02 -7.51 -4.02
C CYS A 104 20.51 -8.19 -5.31
N MET A 105 19.74 -7.49 -6.13
CA MET A 105 19.08 -8.09 -7.30
C MET A 105 19.90 -7.99 -8.59
N LYS A 106 20.71 -6.94 -8.77
CA LYS A 106 21.47 -6.70 -10.01
C LYS A 106 22.34 -7.91 -10.39
N TYR A 107 22.61 -8.04 -11.68
CA TYR A 107 23.54 -9.06 -12.19
C TYR A 107 24.97 -8.78 -11.72
N GLU A 108 25.75 -9.85 -11.53
CA GLU A 108 27.19 -9.72 -11.24
C GLU A 108 27.96 -9.11 -12.42
N ASP A 109 27.53 -9.43 -13.65
CA ASP A 109 28.03 -8.78 -14.86
C ASP A 109 27.40 -7.39 -15.02
N GLU A 110 28.20 -6.35 -14.78
CA GLU A 110 27.79 -4.95 -14.90
C GLU A 110 27.38 -4.55 -16.34
N ASN A 111 27.73 -5.35 -17.34
CA ASN A 111 27.32 -5.11 -18.73
C ASN A 111 25.86 -5.51 -18.99
N ILE A 112 25.25 -6.30 -18.11
CA ILE A 112 23.84 -6.68 -18.22
C ILE A 112 22.98 -5.57 -17.60
N PRO A 113 22.19 -4.83 -18.39
CA PRO A 113 21.36 -3.76 -17.84
C PRO A 113 20.33 -4.33 -16.87
N PHE A 114 20.30 -3.79 -15.65
CA PHE A 114 19.25 -4.07 -14.66
C PHE A 114 18.55 -2.75 -14.29
N ASP A 115 17.22 -2.72 -14.42
CA ASP A 115 16.46 -1.50 -14.21
C ASP A 115 16.53 -1.05 -12.74
N LYS A 116 16.88 0.22 -12.52
CA LYS A 116 16.84 0.85 -11.19
C LYS A 116 15.41 1.24 -10.84
N CYS A 117 14.51 0.25 -10.84
CA CYS A 117 13.10 0.46 -10.61
C CYS A 117 12.51 -0.65 -9.76
N ILE A 118 11.92 -0.29 -8.62
CA ILE A 118 11.13 -1.21 -7.79
C ILE A 118 9.65 -0.95 -8.04
N LYS A 119 8.86 -2.03 -8.17
CA LYS A 119 7.41 -1.93 -8.29
C LYS A 119 6.78 -1.78 -6.90
N VAL A 120 5.87 -0.82 -6.78
CA VAL A 120 5.10 -0.53 -5.58
C VAL A 120 3.63 -0.78 -5.89
N LEU A 121 3.06 -1.81 -5.29
CA LEU A 121 1.82 -2.47 -5.72
C LEU A 121 0.73 -2.27 -4.68
N GLY A 122 -0.33 -1.55 -5.04
CA GLY A 122 -1.51 -1.39 -4.19
C GLY A 122 -2.73 -2.03 -4.85
N TRP A 123 -3.62 -2.64 -4.08
CA TRP A 123 -4.77 -3.36 -4.63
C TRP A 123 -5.91 -2.42 -5.03
N ASN A 124 -6.30 -2.40 -6.31
CA ASN A 124 -7.28 -1.44 -6.84
C ASN A 124 -6.85 0.04 -6.58
N SER A 125 -5.53 0.25 -6.49
CA SER A 125 -4.91 1.54 -6.14
C SER A 125 -5.04 2.61 -7.21
N SER A 126 -5.32 2.22 -8.46
CA SER A 126 -5.44 3.17 -9.57
C SER A 126 -6.61 4.14 -9.44
N ARG A 127 -7.62 3.77 -8.65
CA ARG A 127 -8.79 4.59 -8.38
C ARG A 127 -8.63 5.50 -7.17
N PHE A 128 -7.77 5.13 -6.23
CA PHE A 128 -7.82 5.67 -4.88
C PHE A 128 -6.44 6.00 -4.32
N ASP A 129 -5.61 4.99 -4.04
CA ASP A 129 -4.38 5.17 -3.27
C ASP A 129 -3.35 6.07 -3.95
N ILE A 130 -3.23 5.99 -5.28
CA ILE A 130 -2.32 6.87 -6.03
C ILE A 130 -2.71 8.34 -5.83
N SER A 131 -3.99 8.63 -5.62
CA SER A 131 -4.43 10.00 -5.36
C SER A 131 -4.01 10.52 -3.98
N LEU A 132 -3.86 9.62 -3.00
CA LEU A 132 -3.42 9.96 -1.65
C LEU A 132 -1.92 10.27 -1.59
N LEU A 133 -1.16 9.88 -2.62
CA LEU A 133 0.27 10.16 -2.74
C LEU A 133 0.58 11.56 -3.31
N TRP A 134 -0.35 12.21 -4.03
CA TRP A 134 -0.04 13.40 -4.84
C TRP A 134 0.69 14.51 -4.08
N ASP A 135 0.30 14.79 -2.83
CA ASP A 135 0.96 15.81 -2.01
C ASP A 135 2.38 15.41 -1.62
N ALA A 136 2.61 14.14 -1.30
CA ALA A 136 3.93 13.61 -1.03
C ALA A 136 4.81 13.52 -2.28
N LEU A 137 4.23 13.38 -3.47
CA LEU A 137 4.97 13.38 -4.72
C LEU A 137 5.52 14.76 -5.10
N ASP A 138 4.93 15.84 -4.57
CA ASP A 138 5.44 17.21 -4.70
C ASP A 138 6.50 17.50 -3.62
N CYS A 139 7.69 16.92 -3.80
CA CYS A 139 8.82 17.06 -2.89
C CYS A 139 10.11 17.33 -3.64
N GLU A 140 11.00 18.14 -3.06
CA GLU A 140 12.28 18.49 -3.69
C GLU A 140 13.23 17.29 -3.84
N LEU A 141 13.04 16.21 -3.09
CA LEU A 141 13.91 15.02 -3.11
C LEU A 141 13.69 14.11 -4.32
N TRP A 142 12.53 14.16 -4.96
CA TRP A 142 12.18 13.32 -6.11
C TRP A 142 11.52 14.10 -7.24
N THR A 143 11.44 13.47 -8.41
CA THR A 143 10.67 13.97 -9.55
C THR A 143 9.62 12.95 -9.93
N MET A 144 8.40 13.44 -10.04
CA MET A 144 7.27 12.69 -10.55
C MET A 144 7.32 12.64 -12.09
N GLY A 145 7.29 11.43 -12.64
CA GLY A 145 7.11 11.21 -14.08
C GLY A 145 5.66 11.46 -14.51
N VAL A 146 5.44 11.51 -15.83
CA VAL A 146 4.08 11.66 -16.37
C VAL A 146 3.23 10.46 -15.97
N PRO A 147 2.11 10.65 -15.25
CA PRO A 147 1.21 9.57 -14.89
C PRO A 147 0.64 8.92 -16.15
N ILE A 148 0.54 7.59 -16.14
CA ILE A 148 -0.05 6.81 -17.22
C ILE A 148 -1.49 6.51 -16.86
N GLY A 149 -2.44 6.78 -17.75
CA GLY A 149 -3.88 6.60 -17.51
C GLY A 149 -4.61 7.94 -17.51
N SER A 150 -5.73 8.00 -16.79
CA SER A 150 -6.48 9.25 -16.58
C SER A 150 -6.36 9.73 -15.14
N LEU A 151 -6.68 11.00 -14.89
CA LEU A 151 -6.69 11.57 -13.54
C LEU A 151 -7.55 10.76 -12.55
N ASN A 152 -8.65 10.17 -13.03
CA ASN A 152 -9.58 9.37 -12.22
C ASN A 152 -9.23 7.87 -12.20
N ASN A 153 -8.24 7.44 -12.98
CA ASN A 153 -7.80 6.05 -13.08
C ASN A 153 -6.32 6.05 -13.50
N THR A 154 -5.45 6.45 -12.57
CA THR A 154 -4.01 6.51 -12.81
C THR A 154 -3.48 5.09 -12.77
N LYS A 155 -3.08 4.57 -13.92
CA LYS A 155 -2.68 3.16 -14.05
C LYS A 155 -1.29 2.88 -13.52
N SER A 156 -0.40 3.85 -13.70
CA SER A 156 0.93 3.81 -13.13
C SER A 156 1.48 5.22 -12.98
N ILE A 157 2.31 5.41 -11.96
CA ILE A 157 3.12 6.61 -11.80
C ILE A 157 4.54 6.21 -11.41
N THR A 158 5.53 6.80 -12.05
CA THR A 158 6.94 6.55 -11.75
C THR A 158 7.52 7.77 -11.05
N VAL A 159 8.16 7.55 -9.92
CA VAL A 159 8.76 8.60 -9.09
C VAL A 159 10.25 8.29 -9.02
N THR A 160 11.09 9.27 -9.35
CA THR A 160 12.55 9.10 -9.42
C THR A 160 13.21 9.92 -8.33
N HIS A 161 13.96 9.29 -7.44
CA HIS A 161 14.78 9.99 -6.45
C HIS A 161 15.89 10.77 -7.16
N LYS A 162 16.03 12.06 -6.88
CA LYS A 162 16.93 12.94 -7.65
C LYS A 162 18.40 12.59 -7.47
N LYS A 163 18.80 12.19 -6.26
CA LYS A 163 20.21 11.94 -5.90
C LYS A 163 20.70 10.57 -6.37
N SER A 164 19.94 9.51 -6.12
CA SER A 164 20.35 8.13 -6.44
C SER A 164 19.89 7.65 -7.81
N HIS A 165 18.94 8.37 -8.43
CA HIS A 165 18.23 7.98 -9.64
C HIS A 165 17.45 6.66 -9.51
N MET A 166 17.22 6.19 -8.27
CA MET A 166 16.32 5.06 -8.01
C MET A 166 14.89 5.43 -8.37
N LYS A 167 14.15 4.50 -8.97
CA LYS A 167 12.75 4.68 -9.34
C LYS A 167 11.84 3.80 -8.51
N LEU A 168 10.73 4.37 -8.07
CA LEU A 168 9.58 3.64 -7.58
C LEU A 168 8.48 3.77 -8.63
N GLN A 169 7.98 2.64 -9.12
CA GLN A 169 6.85 2.63 -10.03
C GLN A 169 5.63 2.07 -9.32
N PHE A 170 4.69 2.96 -9.04
CA PHE A 170 3.40 2.60 -8.46
C PHE A 170 2.52 1.99 -9.54
N ILE A 171 1.94 0.83 -9.26
CA ILE A 171 1.09 0.06 -10.18
C ILE A 171 -0.06 -0.56 -9.39
N ASP A 172 -1.19 -0.70 -10.05
CA ASP A 172 -2.34 -1.41 -9.51
C ASP A 172 -2.15 -2.93 -9.61
N ALA A 173 -2.10 -3.60 -8.46
CA ALA A 173 -1.94 -5.05 -8.36
C ALA A 173 -3.13 -5.82 -8.96
N GLU A 174 -4.35 -5.27 -8.92
CA GLU A 174 -5.54 -5.94 -9.48
C GLU A 174 -5.36 -6.24 -10.97
N LYS A 175 -4.61 -5.40 -11.70
CA LYS A 175 -4.35 -5.56 -13.14
C LYS A 175 -3.53 -6.81 -13.47
N LEU A 176 -2.81 -7.36 -12.50
CA LEU A 176 -2.03 -8.58 -12.68
C LEU A 176 -2.90 -9.84 -12.62
N PHE A 177 -4.01 -9.79 -11.89
CA PHE A 177 -4.88 -10.94 -11.64
C PHE A 177 -6.22 -10.84 -12.39
N GLY A 178 -6.58 -9.65 -12.87
CA GLY A 178 -7.90 -9.34 -13.42
C GLY A 178 -8.86 -8.80 -12.36
N PRO A 179 -10.07 -8.36 -12.76
CA PRO A 179 -11.01 -7.69 -11.86
C PRO A 179 -11.52 -8.65 -10.79
N MET A 180 -10.97 -8.55 -9.58
CA MET A 180 -11.33 -9.37 -8.42
C MET A 180 -11.01 -8.67 -7.10
N THR A 181 -11.66 -9.11 -6.02
CA THR A 181 -11.33 -8.61 -4.68
C THR A 181 -10.01 -9.20 -4.18
N LEU A 182 -9.29 -8.48 -3.31
CA LEU A 182 -8.10 -9.00 -2.65
C LEU A 182 -8.39 -10.33 -1.94
N LYS A 183 -9.53 -10.43 -1.25
CA LYS A 183 -9.97 -11.67 -0.58
C LYS A 183 -10.06 -12.85 -1.55
N ALA A 184 -10.64 -12.65 -2.74
CA ALA A 184 -10.70 -13.68 -3.76
C ALA A 184 -9.31 -14.04 -4.31
N CYS A 185 -8.45 -13.04 -4.55
CA CYS A 185 -7.08 -13.27 -5.00
C CYS A 185 -6.27 -14.12 -4.01
N VAL A 186 -6.36 -13.82 -2.71
CA VAL A 186 -5.69 -14.61 -1.66
C VAL A 186 -6.18 -16.06 -1.64
N ILE A 187 -7.48 -16.29 -1.82
CA ILE A 187 -8.05 -17.65 -1.87
C ILE A 187 -7.59 -18.41 -3.12
N ASP A 188 -7.59 -17.76 -4.28
CA ASP A 188 -7.36 -18.40 -5.57
C ASP A 188 -5.85 -18.57 -5.89
N TYR A 189 -5.01 -17.63 -5.43
CA TYR A 189 -3.60 -17.54 -5.78
C TYR A 189 -2.65 -17.52 -4.58
N GLY A 190 -3.15 -17.34 -3.35
CA GLY A 190 -2.35 -17.21 -2.13
C GLY A 190 -2.28 -18.48 -1.29
N ASP A 191 -2.03 -18.30 0.01
CA ASP A 191 -2.15 -19.37 1.01
C ASP A 191 -3.58 -19.42 1.56
N LYS A 192 -4.19 -20.61 1.58
CA LYS A 192 -5.57 -20.79 2.08
C LYS A 192 -5.71 -20.55 3.58
N SER A 193 -4.61 -20.47 4.31
CA SER A 193 -4.58 -20.12 5.73
C SER A 193 -4.55 -18.61 5.98
N GLU A 194 -4.18 -17.81 4.98
CA GLU A 194 -4.25 -16.35 5.04
C GLU A 194 -5.69 -15.89 4.83
N HIS A 195 -6.08 -14.82 5.53
CA HIS A 195 -7.39 -14.22 5.36
C HIS A 195 -7.30 -12.70 5.46
N LYS A 196 -8.21 -12.05 4.72
CA LYS A 196 -8.43 -10.61 4.83
C LYS A 196 -9.27 -10.34 6.07
N ASP A 197 -8.74 -9.50 6.96
CA ASP A 197 -9.41 -9.05 8.17
C ASP A 197 -10.51 -8.01 7.87
N VAL A 198 -11.16 -7.49 8.91
CA VAL A 198 -12.23 -6.50 8.81
C VAL A 198 -11.95 -5.24 9.65
N PHE A 199 -12.30 -4.07 9.12
CA PHE A 199 -12.17 -2.79 9.83
C PHE A 199 -13.35 -1.85 9.53
N PRO A 200 -13.94 -1.16 10.53
CA PRO A 200 -15.10 -0.29 10.33
C PRO A 200 -14.68 1.15 9.97
N TYR A 201 -14.41 1.40 8.68
CA TYR A 201 -13.92 2.70 8.18
C TYR A 201 -14.96 3.84 8.26
N GLU A 202 -16.27 3.57 8.28
CA GLU A 202 -17.30 4.64 8.31
C GLU A 202 -17.48 5.30 9.68
N LEU A 203 -16.99 4.68 10.76
CA LEU A 203 -17.14 5.22 12.12
C LEU A 203 -16.15 6.36 12.42
N ILE A 204 -15.04 6.41 11.68
CA ILE A 204 -13.88 7.24 11.98
C ILE A 204 -13.80 8.41 10.99
N ASN A 205 -13.73 9.63 11.53
CA ASN A 205 -13.65 10.88 10.76
C ASN A 205 -12.61 11.83 11.37
N SER A 206 -12.40 12.98 10.74
CA SER A 206 -11.37 13.96 11.14
C SER A 206 -11.54 14.50 12.56
N LYS A 207 -12.74 14.39 13.14
CA LYS A 207 -13.08 14.95 14.46
C LYS A 207 -12.95 13.94 15.59
N ASN A 208 -13.12 12.64 15.32
CA ASN A 208 -13.21 11.61 16.37
C ASN A 208 -12.09 10.55 16.31
N TRP A 209 -11.22 10.57 15.29
CA TRP A 209 -10.26 9.49 15.06
C TRP A 209 -9.40 9.15 16.28
N ASN A 210 -8.89 10.15 17.00
CA ASN A 210 -8.05 9.94 18.17
C ASN A 210 -8.81 9.23 19.29
N GLU A 211 -9.98 9.77 19.67
CA GLU A 211 -10.82 9.17 20.72
C GLU A 211 -11.25 7.74 20.36
N VAL A 212 -11.68 7.53 19.11
CA VAL A 212 -12.17 6.23 18.65
C VAL A 212 -11.06 5.20 18.62
N LEU A 213 -9.86 5.55 18.17
CA LEU A 213 -8.74 4.61 18.03
C LEU A 213 -8.04 4.30 19.36
N MET A 214 -8.13 5.19 20.35
CA MET A 214 -7.54 4.96 21.68
C MET A 214 -8.42 4.11 22.61
N LYS A 215 -9.65 3.77 22.20
CA LYS A 215 -10.53 2.88 22.96
C LYS A 215 -9.97 1.47 23.08
N THR A 216 -10.13 0.90 24.27
CA THR A 216 -9.68 -0.45 24.63
C THR A 216 -10.75 -1.51 24.41
N GLU A 217 -12.02 -1.10 24.32
CA GLU A 217 -13.11 -1.99 23.92
C GLU A 217 -13.07 -2.29 22.41
N PRO A 218 -13.48 -3.49 21.96
CA PRO A 218 -13.62 -3.80 20.54
C PRO A 218 -14.71 -2.92 19.89
N PHE A 219 -14.74 -2.89 18.56
CA PHE A 219 -15.88 -2.37 17.81
C PHE A 219 -17.08 -3.29 17.99
N GLU A 220 -18.27 -2.71 18.02
CA GLU A 220 -19.52 -3.45 18.08
C GLU A 220 -19.88 -3.98 16.68
N TYR A 221 -20.69 -5.03 16.60
CA TYR A 221 -21.09 -5.63 15.31
C TYR A 221 -21.73 -4.62 14.36
N GLU A 222 -22.54 -3.70 14.89
CA GLU A 222 -23.20 -2.65 14.09
C GLU A 222 -22.24 -1.59 13.55
N ASP A 223 -21.04 -1.44 14.14
CA ASP A 223 -20.02 -0.50 13.66
C ASP A 223 -19.50 -0.89 12.26
N PHE A 224 -19.62 -2.17 11.88
CA PHE A 224 -19.21 -2.68 10.57
C PHE A 224 -20.26 -2.49 9.46
N LYS A 225 -21.43 -1.94 9.79
CA LYS A 225 -22.49 -1.72 8.81
C LYS A 225 -22.15 -0.52 7.93
N SER A 226 -21.93 -0.77 6.65
CA SER A 226 -21.60 0.24 5.66
C SER A 226 -22.85 0.86 5.04
N GLN A 227 -23.06 2.15 5.24
CA GLN A 227 -24.08 2.92 4.52
C GLN A 227 -23.70 3.10 3.05
N LEU A 228 -22.40 3.21 2.75
CA LEU A 228 -21.88 3.37 1.39
C LEU A 228 -22.13 2.13 0.52
N LYS A 229 -22.13 0.93 1.12
CA LYS A 229 -22.40 -0.35 0.45
C LYS A 229 -23.85 -0.80 0.62
N GLY A 230 -24.79 0.14 0.73
CA GLY A 230 -26.22 -0.17 0.76
C GLY A 230 -26.67 -0.94 2.01
N GLY A 231 -26.00 -0.73 3.14
CA GLY A 231 -26.28 -1.42 4.41
C GLY A 231 -25.59 -2.78 4.54
N TYR A 232 -24.66 -3.12 3.64
CA TYR A 232 -23.82 -4.31 3.79
C TYR A 232 -23.07 -4.29 5.12
N SER A 233 -23.05 -5.42 5.81
CA SER A 233 -22.23 -5.64 7.00
C SER A 233 -21.45 -6.94 6.82
N ILE A 234 -20.44 -7.11 7.65
CA ILE A 234 -19.67 -8.36 7.74
C ILE A 234 -20.57 -9.50 8.22
N THR A 235 -20.14 -10.73 7.98
CA THR A 235 -20.79 -11.93 8.51
C THR A 235 -20.54 -12.09 10.01
N LYS A 236 -21.36 -12.91 10.68
CA LYS A 236 -21.13 -13.23 12.09
C LYS A 236 -19.80 -13.92 12.33
N ASP A 237 -19.39 -14.83 11.44
CA ASP A 237 -18.12 -15.54 11.55
C ASP A 237 -16.92 -14.58 11.41
N GLU A 238 -17.00 -13.60 10.50
CA GLU A 238 -15.99 -12.54 10.37
C GLU A 238 -15.91 -11.66 11.62
N TYR A 239 -17.04 -11.35 12.25
CA TYR A 239 -17.06 -10.61 13.51
C TYR A 239 -16.51 -11.40 14.69
N ASP A 240 -16.87 -12.68 14.79
CA ASP A 240 -16.37 -13.55 15.86
C ASP A 240 -14.85 -13.73 15.72
N GLN A 241 -14.33 -13.82 14.49
CA GLN A 241 -12.89 -13.81 14.21
C GLN A 241 -12.24 -12.48 14.61
N TYR A 242 -12.83 -11.34 14.23
CA TYR A 242 -12.38 -10.03 14.67
C TYR A 242 -12.25 -9.93 16.20
N LEU A 243 -13.24 -10.42 16.96
CA LEU A 243 -13.19 -10.42 18.42
C LEU A 243 -12.10 -11.33 18.99
N ILE A 244 -11.74 -12.41 18.29
CA ILE A 244 -10.62 -13.28 18.68
C ILE A 244 -9.30 -12.54 18.46
N ASP A 245 -9.12 -11.92 17.30
CA ASP A 245 -7.89 -11.21 16.97
C ASP A 245 -7.70 -9.96 17.82
N PHE A 246 -8.77 -9.19 18.06
CA PHE A 246 -8.72 -7.97 18.88
C PHE A 246 -8.16 -8.21 20.29
N LYS A 247 -8.36 -9.41 20.88
CA LYS A 247 -7.81 -9.77 22.21
C LYS A 247 -6.28 -9.73 22.27
N ARG A 248 -5.59 -9.73 21.13
CA ARG A 248 -4.13 -9.65 21.03
C ARG A 248 -3.61 -8.22 21.14
N PHE A 249 -4.51 -7.23 21.11
CA PHE A 249 -4.19 -5.81 21.04
C PHE A 249 -4.78 -5.06 22.24
N THR A 250 -4.12 -3.99 22.63
CA THR A 250 -4.50 -3.18 23.79
C THR A 250 -5.62 -2.20 23.45
N ASN A 251 -5.67 -1.73 22.21
CA ASN A 251 -6.63 -0.74 21.73
C ASN A 251 -6.86 -0.88 20.21
N ARG A 252 -7.82 -0.10 19.71
CA ARG A 252 -8.21 -0.10 18.29
C ARG A 252 -7.12 0.44 17.36
N LEU A 253 -6.20 1.28 17.82
CA LEU A 253 -5.04 1.74 17.05
C LEU A 253 -4.06 0.59 16.77
N GLU A 254 -3.74 -0.23 17.77
CA GLU A 254 -2.87 -1.40 17.59
C GLU A 254 -3.51 -2.41 16.62
N TYR A 255 -4.82 -2.62 16.74
CA TYR A 255 -5.58 -3.43 15.78
C TYR A 255 -5.55 -2.82 14.37
N LEU A 256 -5.74 -1.51 14.20
CA LEU A 256 -5.62 -0.82 12.91
C LEU A 256 -4.25 -1.04 12.27
N LYS A 257 -3.16 -0.89 13.03
CA LYS A 257 -1.80 -1.11 12.54
C LYS A 257 -1.62 -2.57 12.06
N TYR A 258 -2.10 -3.54 12.83
CA TYR A 258 -2.09 -4.95 12.44
C TYR A 258 -2.89 -5.20 11.17
N TYR A 259 -4.13 -4.71 11.13
CA TYR A 259 -5.06 -4.83 10.01
C TYR A 259 -4.45 -4.32 8.70
N ASN A 260 -3.95 -3.08 8.72
CA ASN A 260 -3.42 -2.44 7.52
C ASN A 260 -2.11 -3.12 7.06
N ILE A 261 -1.27 -3.62 8.00
CA ILE A 261 -0.13 -4.46 7.65
C ILE A 261 -0.57 -5.78 7.00
N ASN A 262 -1.56 -6.47 7.59
CA ASN A 262 -2.07 -7.74 7.05
C ASN A 262 -2.56 -7.57 5.61
N ASP A 263 -3.30 -6.50 5.31
CA ASP A 263 -3.77 -6.20 3.95
C ASP A 263 -2.63 -6.06 2.93
N THR A 264 -1.47 -5.57 3.35
CA THR A 264 -0.28 -5.52 2.50
C THR A 264 0.46 -6.85 2.39
N GLU A 265 0.51 -7.61 3.47
CA GLU A 265 1.24 -8.87 3.56
C GLU A 265 0.57 -9.98 2.74
N ILE A 266 -0.76 -10.10 2.83
CA ILE A 266 -1.52 -11.15 2.11
C ILE A 266 -1.45 -10.98 0.58
N MET A 267 -1.03 -9.82 0.07
CA MET A 267 -0.75 -9.63 -1.36
C MET A 267 0.55 -10.32 -1.80
N VAL A 268 1.50 -10.54 -0.89
CA VAL A 268 2.84 -11.04 -1.23
C VAL A 268 2.77 -12.44 -1.83
N LYS A 269 2.04 -13.36 -1.21
CA LYS A 269 2.01 -14.76 -1.65
C LYS A 269 1.40 -14.94 -3.05
N PRO A 270 0.23 -14.35 -3.37
CA PRO A 270 -0.29 -14.31 -4.74
C PRO A 270 0.70 -13.74 -5.75
N LEU A 271 1.37 -12.62 -5.43
CA LEU A 271 2.34 -11.98 -6.32
C LEU A 271 3.57 -12.88 -6.57
N MET A 272 4.10 -13.50 -5.51
CA MET A 272 5.22 -14.44 -5.63
C MET A 272 4.84 -15.66 -6.50
N ASN A 273 3.66 -16.24 -6.26
CA ASN A 273 3.17 -17.39 -7.05
C ASN A 273 2.97 -17.01 -8.53
N LEU A 274 2.51 -15.79 -8.81
CA LEU A 274 2.42 -15.25 -10.17
C LEU A 274 3.81 -15.12 -10.82
N ILE A 275 4.77 -14.52 -10.12
CA ILE A 275 6.16 -14.38 -10.59
C ILE A 275 6.76 -15.75 -10.89
N ASP A 276 6.60 -16.73 -9.99
CA ASP A 276 7.09 -18.11 -10.17
C ASP A 276 6.47 -18.82 -11.36
N THR A 277 5.20 -18.54 -11.65
CA THR A 277 4.51 -19.12 -12.81
C THR A 277 5.07 -18.55 -14.12
N PHE A 278 5.26 -17.23 -14.21
CA PHE A 278 5.74 -16.57 -15.42
C PHE A 278 7.25 -16.74 -15.66
N GLU A 279 8.04 -16.88 -14.59
CA GLU A 279 9.48 -17.14 -14.69
C GLU A 279 9.77 -18.45 -15.43
N GLN A 280 8.90 -19.47 -15.32
CA GLN A 280 9.01 -20.73 -16.07
C GLN A 280 8.96 -20.53 -17.59
N PHE A 281 8.39 -19.42 -18.04
CA PHE A 281 8.30 -19.03 -19.45
C PHE A 281 9.34 -17.96 -19.84
N ASN A 282 10.32 -17.67 -18.96
CA ASN A 282 11.28 -16.58 -19.09
C ASN A 282 10.62 -15.19 -19.23
N ILE A 283 9.49 -14.98 -18.55
CA ILE A 283 8.78 -13.71 -18.52
C ILE A 283 8.94 -13.09 -17.14
N ASP A 284 9.44 -11.86 -17.09
CA ASP A 284 9.43 -11.05 -15.89
C ASP A 284 8.07 -10.38 -15.80
N VAL A 285 7.13 -10.94 -15.04
CA VAL A 285 5.75 -10.42 -15.01
C VAL A 285 5.67 -9.00 -14.46
N LEU A 286 6.59 -8.59 -13.58
CA LEU A 286 6.62 -7.25 -13.01
C LEU A 286 7.16 -6.22 -14.01
N HIS A 287 8.10 -6.61 -14.87
CA HIS A 287 8.63 -5.76 -15.94
C HIS A 287 7.78 -5.81 -17.23
N TYR A 288 7.18 -6.96 -17.53
CA TYR A 288 6.40 -7.24 -18.74
C TYR A 288 4.99 -6.64 -18.69
N ILE A 289 4.63 -5.89 -17.65
CA ILE A 289 3.47 -5.00 -17.66
C ILE A 289 3.73 -3.90 -18.70
N SER A 290 3.60 -4.28 -19.96
CA SER A 290 3.53 -3.35 -21.07
C SER A 290 2.28 -2.54 -20.84
N ILE A 291 2.52 -1.26 -20.63
CA ILE A 291 1.57 -0.16 -20.66
C ILE A 291 0.72 -0.20 -21.97
N ALA A 292 1.02 -1.07 -22.94
CA ALA A 292 0.24 -1.26 -24.16
C ALA A 292 -1.11 -1.99 -23.99
N SER A 293 -1.40 -2.67 -22.88
CA SER A 293 -2.77 -3.10 -22.55
C SER A 293 -3.57 -1.97 -21.87
N CYS A 294 -3.24 -0.72 -22.21
CA CYS A 294 -3.97 0.47 -21.79
C CYS A 294 -5.29 0.67 -22.55
#